data_AF-A0A7W1UQH5-F1
#
_entry.id   AF-A0A7W1UQH5-F1
#
_cell.length_a   1.000
_cell.length_b   1.000
_cell.length_c   1.000
_cell.angle_alpha   90.00
_cell.angle_beta   90.00
_cell.angle_gamma   90.00
#
_symmetry.space_group_name_H-M   'P 1'
#
loop_
_entity.id
_entity.type
_entity.pdbx_description
1 polymer ?
#
loop_
_entity_poly.entity_id
_entity_poly.type
_entity_poly.pdbx_seq_one_letter_code
_entity_poly.pdbx_strand_id
1 'polypeptide(L)'
;MSDIQQSTINNLPLVVPTMADYMAKGESPEILFWVGCAGSFDDRAKKITKAIVKILNHANVKFAVLGTEESCTGDPAKRAGNEFLFQMQAMTNINVLNGYEVKRIVTGCPHCFNTLKN
;
A
#
# COMPACT_ATOMS: atom_id res chain seq x y z
N MET A 1 -8.01 -13.08 -37.27
CA MET A 1 -6.71 -12.56 -36.78
C MET A 1 -6.94 -11.58 -35.61
N SER A 2 -7.64 -11.99 -34.53
CA SER A 2 -7.91 -11.10 -33.38
C SER A 2 -7.92 -11.78 -32.01
N ASP A 3 -7.87 -13.12 -31.92
CA ASP A 3 -8.27 -13.80 -30.68
C ASP A 3 -7.11 -14.40 -29.86
N ILE A 4 -5.85 -14.04 -30.16
CA ILE A 4 -4.66 -14.66 -29.53
C ILE A 4 -4.10 -13.84 -28.34
N GLN A 5 -4.59 -12.63 -28.04
CA GLN A 5 -3.97 -11.77 -27.02
C GLN A 5 -4.66 -11.70 -25.65
N GLN A 6 -5.85 -12.31 -25.44
CA GLN A 6 -6.56 -12.17 -24.16
C GLN A 6 -6.25 -13.25 -23.10
N SER A 7 -5.63 -14.38 -23.47
CA SER A 7 -5.46 -15.53 -22.55
C SER A 7 -4.18 -15.52 -21.70
N THR A 8 -3.22 -14.64 -21.95
CA THR A 8 -1.90 -14.69 -21.28
C THR A 8 -1.78 -13.76 -20.05
N ILE A 9 -2.76 -12.88 -19.80
CA ILE A 9 -2.68 -11.91 -18.67
C ILE A 9 -3.09 -12.52 -17.31
N ASN A 10 -3.58 -13.76 -17.29
CA ASN A 10 -4.21 -14.34 -16.11
C ASN A 10 -3.32 -15.11 -15.13
N ASN A 11 -1.98 -15.16 -15.32
CA ASN A 11 -1.15 -15.91 -14.36
C ASN A 11 0.32 -15.47 -14.25
N LEU A 12 0.61 -14.17 -14.14
CA LEU A 12 1.90 -13.78 -13.55
C LEU A 12 1.86 -14.06 -12.04
N PRO A 13 2.90 -14.72 -11.46
CA PRO A 13 3.04 -14.79 -10.01
C PRO A 13 3.09 -13.36 -9.47
N LEU A 14 2.08 -12.98 -8.68
CA LEU A 14 2.01 -11.69 -8.04
C LEU A 14 3.08 -11.64 -6.95
N VAL A 15 4.24 -11.11 -7.27
CA VAL A 15 5.28 -10.86 -6.28
C VAL A 15 4.89 -9.57 -5.57
N VAL A 16 4.62 -9.69 -4.27
CA VAL A 16 4.30 -8.56 -3.40
C VAL A 16 5.35 -8.55 -2.30
N PRO A 17 6.51 -7.92 -2.55
CA PRO A 17 7.56 -7.87 -1.54
C PRO A 17 7.12 -6.95 -0.40
N THR A 18 7.43 -7.35 0.83
CA THR A 18 7.15 -6.55 2.01
C THR A 18 8.33 -5.64 2.35
N MET A 19 8.08 -4.56 3.11
CA MET A 19 9.17 -3.74 3.65
C MET A 19 10.13 -4.57 4.51
N ALA A 20 9.61 -5.56 5.23
CA ALA A 20 10.41 -6.52 6.00
C ALA A 20 11.36 -7.33 5.10
N ASP A 21 10.90 -7.80 3.93
CA ASP A 21 11.75 -8.53 2.97
C ASP A 21 12.88 -7.65 2.42
N TYR A 22 12.59 -6.37 2.18
CA TYR A 22 13.57 -5.40 1.70
C TYR A 22 14.61 -5.08 2.77
N MET A 23 14.17 -4.85 4.02
CA MET A 23 15.07 -4.65 5.16
C MET A 23 15.96 -5.88 5.41
N ALA A 24 15.41 -7.10 5.31
CA ALA A 24 16.18 -8.33 5.45
C ALA A 24 17.26 -8.49 4.37
N LYS A 25 17.02 -7.92 3.18
CA LYS A 25 17.98 -7.88 2.06
C LYS A 25 18.92 -6.66 2.11
N GLY A 26 18.70 -5.70 3.01
CA GLY A 26 19.43 -4.43 3.05
C GLY A 26 19.17 -3.53 1.84
N GLU A 27 18.07 -3.74 1.12
CA GLU A 27 17.65 -2.89 0.00
C GLU A 27 16.49 -1.99 0.44
N SER A 28 16.43 -0.77 -0.08
CA SER A 28 15.28 0.12 0.12
C SER A 28 14.40 0.13 -1.13
N PRO A 29 13.07 -0.04 -1.01
CA PRO A 29 12.18 0.09 -2.15
C PRO A 29 12.06 1.56 -2.57
N GLU A 30 11.81 1.80 -3.86
CA GLU A 30 11.63 3.15 -4.38
C GLU A 30 10.26 3.72 -3.99
N ILE A 31 9.25 2.84 -3.87
CA ILE A 31 7.87 3.20 -3.58
C ILE A 31 7.31 2.29 -2.48
N LEU A 32 6.72 2.88 -1.45
CA LEU A 32 5.84 2.17 -0.53
C LEU A 32 4.41 2.24 -1.05
N PHE A 33 3.82 1.09 -1.34
CA PHE A 33 2.41 0.99 -1.66
C PHE A 33 1.59 0.80 -0.38
N TRP A 34 0.80 1.83 -0.05
CA TRP A 34 -0.10 1.88 1.09
C TRP A 34 -1.50 1.40 0.68
N VAL A 35 -1.84 0.17 1.05
CA VAL A 35 -3.11 -0.50 0.76
C VAL A 35 -4.24 0.08 1.61
N GLY A 36 -3.94 0.45 2.85
CA GLY A 36 -4.86 0.95 3.85
C GLY A 36 -5.94 -0.06 4.26
N CYS A 37 -6.78 0.36 5.21
CA CYS A 37 -7.87 -0.47 5.75
C CYS A 37 -8.92 -0.85 4.70
N ALA A 38 -9.22 0.06 3.74
CA ALA A 38 -10.19 -0.21 2.69
C ALA A 38 -9.68 -1.27 1.70
N GLY A 39 -8.41 -1.20 1.28
CA GLY A 39 -7.80 -2.15 0.35
C GLY A 39 -7.65 -3.57 0.89
N SER A 40 -7.62 -3.72 2.22
CA SER A 40 -7.56 -5.01 2.91
C SER A 40 -8.94 -5.60 3.20
N PHE A 41 -9.93 -4.76 3.51
CA PHE A 41 -11.25 -5.21 3.98
C PHE A 41 -12.29 -5.36 2.85
N ASP A 42 -12.35 -4.44 1.89
CA ASP A 42 -13.38 -4.43 0.85
C ASP A 42 -12.96 -5.28 -0.37
N ASP A 43 -13.81 -6.22 -0.79
CA ASP A 43 -13.53 -7.09 -1.95
C ASP A 43 -13.39 -6.33 -3.27
N ARG A 44 -14.06 -5.18 -3.41
CA ARG A 44 -13.88 -4.26 -4.55
C ARG A 44 -12.49 -3.62 -4.48
N ALA A 45 -12.08 -3.17 -3.31
CA ALA A 45 -10.77 -2.56 -3.12
C ALA A 45 -9.64 -3.58 -3.29
N LYS A 46 -9.81 -4.85 -2.86
CA LYS A 46 -8.86 -5.95 -3.12
C LYS A 46 -8.62 -6.15 -4.62
N LYS A 47 -9.65 -6.04 -5.46
CA LYS A 47 -9.49 -6.14 -6.93
C LYS A 47 -8.65 -5.00 -7.48
N ILE A 48 -8.87 -3.77 -6.98
CA ILE A 48 -8.10 -2.58 -7.36
C ILE A 48 -6.64 -2.72 -6.91
N THR A 49 -6.40 -3.11 -5.65
CA THR A 49 -5.07 -3.37 -5.09
C THR A 49 -4.32 -4.40 -5.92
N LYS A 50 -4.97 -5.53 -6.28
CA LYS A 50 -4.38 -6.55 -7.16
C LYS A 50 -4.04 -6.00 -8.55
N ALA A 51 -4.91 -5.18 -9.14
CA ALA A 51 -4.66 -4.57 -10.45
C ALA A 51 -3.47 -3.59 -10.40
N ILE A 52 -3.36 -2.78 -9.35
CA ILE A 52 -2.23 -1.87 -9.13
C ILE A 52 -0.93 -2.67 -9.01
N VAL A 53 -0.92 -3.72 -8.18
CA VAL A 53 0.25 -4.60 -8.02
C VAL A 53 0.64 -5.27 -9.33
N LYS A 54 -0.33 -5.70 -10.17
CA LYS A 54 -0.03 -6.23 -11.51
C LYS A 54 0.66 -5.19 -12.39
N ILE A 55 0.17 -3.95 -12.40
CA ILE A 55 0.74 -2.86 -13.19
C ILE A 55 2.15 -2.52 -12.69
N LEU A 56 2.36 -2.43 -11.37
CA LEU A 56 3.67 -2.13 -10.79
C LEU A 56 4.70 -3.23 -11.08
N ASN A 57 4.29 -4.50 -10.99
CA ASN A 57 5.13 -5.62 -11.40
C ASN A 57 5.46 -5.58 -12.90
N HIS A 58 4.48 -5.26 -13.75
CA HIS A 58 4.71 -5.14 -15.20
C HIS A 58 5.61 -3.96 -15.57
N ALA A 59 5.47 -2.85 -14.85
CA ALA A 59 6.30 -1.66 -15.00
C ALA A 59 7.70 -1.81 -14.37
N ASN A 60 7.99 -2.98 -13.77
CA ASN A 60 9.26 -3.31 -13.11
C ASN A 60 9.68 -2.27 -12.05
N VAL A 61 8.69 -1.70 -11.35
CA VAL A 61 8.91 -0.69 -10.32
C VAL A 61 9.31 -1.39 -9.03
N LYS A 62 10.35 -0.89 -8.33
CA LYS A 62 10.70 -1.37 -6.99
C LYS A 62 9.69 -0.84 -5.96
N PHE A 63 8.59 -1.55 -5.79
CA PHE A 63 7.58 -1.24 -4.77
C PHE A 63 7.65 -2.23 -3.61
N ALA A 64 7.15 -1.83 -2.44
CA ALA A 64 6.95 -2.72 -1.30
C ALA A 64 5.66 -2.37 -0.55
N VAL A 65 5.15 -3.31 0.24
CA VAL A 65 3.99 -3.10 1.12
C VAL A 65 4.38 -3.30 2.58
N LEU A 66 3.67 -2.63 3.50
CA LEU A 66 3.85 -2.83 4.94
C LEU A 66 3.24 -4.16 5.44
N GLY A 67 2.27 -4.72 4.72
CA GLY A 67 1.67 -6.00 5.05
C GLY A 67 0.93 -5.94 6.40
N THR A 68 1.39 -6.71 7.39
CA THR A 68 0.79 -6.78 8.73
C THR A 68 1.11 -5.58 9.61
N GLU A 69 2.14 -4.80 9.28
CA GLU A 69 2.50 -3.58 10.02
C GLU A 69 1.69 -2.36 9.57
N GLU A 70 0.89 -2.52 8.51
CA GLU A 70 0.04 -1.45 8.02
C GLU A 70 -1.17 -1.27 8.93
N SER A 71 -1.20 -0.13 9.64
CA SER A 71 -2.36 0.29 10.42
C SER A 71 -3.23 1.28 9.63
N CYS A 72 -4.47 1.48 10.08
CA CYS A 72 -5.33 2.51 9.51
C CYS A 72 -4.65 3.89 9.64
N THR A 73 -4.85 4.77 8.66
CA THR A 73 -4.36 6.16 8.73
C THR A 73 -5.10 7.00 9.79
N GLY A 74 -6.17 6.48 10.38
CA GLY A 74 -6.99 7.19 11.38
C GLY A 74 -8.09 8.06 10.80
N ASP A 75 -8.35 7.97 9.50
CA ASP A 75 -9.48 8.64 8.84
C ASP A 75 -10.86 8.32 9.49
N PRO A 76 -11.19 7.06 9.87
CA PRO A 76 -12.42 6.76 10.61
C PRO A 76 -12.45 7.37 12.01
N ALA A 77 -11.32 7.35 12.72
CA ALA A 77 -11.21 7.90 14.07
C ALA A 77 -11.43 9.42 14.07
N LYS A 78 -10.82 10.11 13.11
CA LYS A 78 -10.98 11.55 12.90
C LYS A 78 -12.42 11.93 12.58
N ARG A 79 -13.09 11.19 11.68
CA ARG A 79 -14.52 11.41 11.37
C ARG A 79 -15.45 11.12 12.54
N ALA A 80 -15.11 10.17 13.40
CA ALA A 80 -15.86 9.88 14.61
C ALA A 80 -15.64 10.94 15.72
N GLY A 81 -14.82 11.97 15.48
CA GLY A 81 -14.45 12.97 16.49
C GLY A 81 -13.46 12.45 17.53
N ASN A 82 -12.88 11.27 17.32
CA ASN A 82 -11.88 10.69 18.21
C ASN A 82 -10.47 11.16 17.79
N GLU A 83 -10.21 12.44 18.03
CA GLU A 83 -8.96 13.10 17.67
C GLU A 83 -7.76 12.48 18.38
N PHE A 84 -7.93 12.02 19.63
CA PHE A 84 -6.85 11.36 20.38
C PHE A 84 -6.39 10.06 19.68
N LEU A 85 -7.34 9.23 19.26
CA LEU A 85 -7.03 8.00 18.53
C LEU A 85 -6.42 8.29 17.15
N PHE A 86 -6.87 9.36 16.48
CA PHE A 86 -6.27 9.82 15.24
C PHE A 86 -4.79 10.20 15.44
N GLN A 87 -4.47 11.02 16.45
CA GLN A 87 -3.10 11.42 16.78
C GLN A 87 -2.22 10.22 17.13
N MET A 88 -2.72 9.28 17.94
CA MET A 88 -1.97 8.05 18.24
C MET A 88 -1.65 7.24 16.99
N GLN A 89 -2.63 7.01 16.11
CA GLN A 89 -2.43 6.26 14.87
C GLN A 89 -1.48 6.99 13.91
N ALA A 90 -1.62 8.31 13.80
CA ALA A 90 -0.71 9.13 13.00
C ALA A 90 0.74 9.04 13.52
N MET A 91 0.97 9.15 14.83
CA MET A 91 2.30 9.00 15.43
C MET A 91 2.89 7.61 15.17
N THR A 92 2.11 6.54 15.33
CA THR A 92 2.57 5.18 15.01
C THR A 92 2.96 5.06 13.54
N ASN A 93 2.15 5.57 12.62
CA ASN A 93 2.44 5.54 11.19
C ASN A 93 3.70 6.35 10.85
N ILE A 94 3.88 7.52 11.44
CA ILE A 94 5.09 8.35 11.27
C ILE A 94 6.33 7.58 11.74
N ASN A 95 6.26 6.94 12.92
CA ASN A 95 7.39 6.17 13.46
C ASN A 95 7.78 5.01 12.55
N VAL A 96 6.79 4.29 12.01
CA VAL A 96 7.01 3.19 11.06
C VAL A 96 7.62 3.72 9.76
N LEU A 97 7.03 4.76 9.17
CA LEU A 97 7.51 5.35 7.92
C LEU A 97 8.93 5.90 8.04
N ASN A 98 9.25 6.54 9.17
CA ASN A 98 10.59 7.03 9.48
C ASN A 98 11.58 5.89 9.72
N GLY A 99 11.17 4.82 10.41
CA GLY A 99 12.01 3.65 10.66
C GLY A 99 12.42 2.90 9.38
N TYR A 100 11.56 2.96 8.36
CA TYR A 100 11.83 2.40 7.04
C TYR A 100 12.39 3.42 6.02
N GLU A 101 12.64 4.67 6.43
CA GLU A 101 13.14 5.76 5.59
C GLU A 101 12.39 5.90 4.24
N VAL A 102 11.07 5.80 4.29
CA VAL A 102 10.23 5.75 3.09
C VAL A 102 10.24 7.10 2.36
N LYS A 103 10.72 7.10 1.11
CA LYS A 103 10.84 8.34 0.31
C LYS A 103 9.58 8.68 -0.49
N ARG A 104 8.84 7.67 -0.93
CA ARG A 104 7.64 7.85 -1.77
C ARG A 104 6.57 6.88 -1.34
N ILE A 105 5.37 7.41 -1.11
CA ILE A 105 4.20 6.62 -0.75
C ILE A 105 3.17 6.74 -1.88
N VAL A 106 2.65 5.61 -2.33
CA VAL A 106 1.55 5.53 -3.29
C VAL A 106 0.39 4.84 -2.60
N THR A 107 -0.80 5.45 -2.66
CA THR A 107 -2.01 4.86 -2.10
C THR A 107 -3.14 4.90 -3.13
N GLY A 108 -3.95 3.85 -3.15
CA GLY A 108 -5.16 3.79 -3.98
C GLY A 108 -6.38 4.44 -3.34
N CYS A 109 -6.28 4.88 -2.09
CA CYS A 109 -7.38 5.44 -1.32
C CYS A 109 -7.22 6.97 -1.16
N PRO A 110 -8.16 7.80 -1.64
CA PRO A 110 -8.07 9.25 -1.51
C PRO A 110 -8.12 9.72 -0.05
N HIS A 111 -8.80 8.98 0.83
CA HIS A 111 -8.83 9.27 2.26
C HIS A 111 -7.45 9.08 2.90
N CYS A 112 -6.79 7.94 2.62
CA CYS A 112 -5.43 7.69 3.11
C CYS A 112 -4.44 8.72 2.59
N PHE A 113 -4.55 9.12 1.31
CA PHE A 113 -3.70 10.14 0.73
C PHE A 113 -3.84 11.48 1.46
N ASN A 114 -5.08 11.93 1.69
CA ASN A 114 -5.30 13.19 2.39
C ASN A 114 -4.77 13.14 3.83
N THR A 115 -4.95 12.02 4.52
CA THR A 115 -4.46 11.88 5.90
C THR A 115 -2.93 11.82 5.98
N LEU A 116 -2.25 11.16 5.04
CA LEU A 116 -0.78 11.10 5.03
C LEU A 116 -0.14 12.42 4.59
N LYS A 117 -0.87 13.25 3.86
CA LYS A 117 -0.39 14.55 3.38
C LYS A 117 -0.49 15.66 4.45
N ASN A 118 -1.49 15.59 5.34
CA ASN A 118 -1.76 16.62 6.36
C ASN A 118 -1.08 16.26 7.68
#